data_AF-A0A5E3WMK1-F1
#
_entry.id   AF-A0A5E3WMK1-F1
#
_cell.length_a   1.000
_cell.length_b   1.000
_cell.length_c   1.000
_cell.angle_alpha   90.00
_cell.angle_beta   90.00
_cell.angle_gamma   90.00
#
_symmetry.space_group_name_H-M   'P 1'
#
loop_
_entity.id
_entity.type
_entity.pdbx_description
1 polymer ?
#
loop_
_entity_poly.entity_id
_entity_poly.type
_entity_poly.pdbx_seq_one_letter_code
_entity_poly.pdbx_strand_id
1 'polypeptide(L)'
;MSDTLASSLPVIGPRRAARPHPLGKEIRLRIHLDGCKGLPQPKTPFESSAPRVFDVRICYISRQDDLKFVDSSRVFEGTGCLQGTARWDETLYITCVEHSFVYIRLFDGEYDDICECVCATGDLLQVSSVSLLPTAGTPSRYDTTQACTLHISTSAALADGEEENCELANESSVTSECDGAPSASPSATTSWDVAFSGLFSFGGAVSRADISNTGRSVSSAQDLTYRAYQTYSTQQSNNPQIDSLLNSLTTAVNTCVQVQSTRVLQSKDCVEQIIDQLFGLASHMQDIARSFSPDPNEYREEELARLVLIFVTPDPPTGVDSTSTGGDWAALYGTIAKDALLLILEGIVQSSDAFPPLKSAASGLLFFATSADLASSNKKQIRDIHKRVNSLAASLRCGAEDGSMLSSAHHNAIGVLAADISALKEDLEAIVLERKSRFRRFFSAKRHREELQDIVQQMDHARLTYTTAVATLNAAMNAQVLAHVRAVTFTMGVSPMHAPGTRPVEAASFPFASSRFEEVSV
;
A
#
# COMPACT_ATOMS: atom_id res chain seq x y z
N MET A 1 -20.87 71.81 -21.94
CA MET A 1 -21.13 70.93 -20.78
C MET A 1 -22.18 69.94 -21.24
N SER A 2 -21.73 68.76 -21.64
CA SER A 2 -22.55 67.77 -22.34
C SER A 2 -22.38 66.42 -21.66
N ASP A 3 -23.23 66.16 -20.67
CA ASP A 3 -23.34 64.86 -20.03
C ASP A 3 -24.06 63.90 -20.98
N THR A 4 -23.29 62.99 -21.57
CA THR A 4 -23.80 61.94 -22.45
C THR A 4 -23.99 60.69 -21.59
N LEU A 5 -25.21 60.48 -21.10
CA LEU A 5 -25.62 59.25 -20.41
C LEU A 5 -25.64 58.10 -21.42
N ALA A 6 -24.57 57.31 -21.45
CA ALA A 6 -24.50 56.07 -22.20
C ALA A 6 -25.40 55.01 -21.54
N SER A 7 -26.62 54.90 -22.04
CA SER A 7 -27.55 53.79 -21.78
C SER A 7 -26.94 52.48 -22.31
N SER A 8 -26.36 51.66 -21.44
CA SER A 8 -25.99 50.28 -21.75
C SER A 8 -27.27 49.45 -21.93
N LEU A 9 -27.59 49.13 -23.19
CA LEU A 9 -28.67 48.20 -23.50
C LEU A 9 -28.38 46.83 -22.87
N PRO A 10 -29.40 46.14 -22.30
CA PRO A 10 -29.23 44.80 -21.78
C PRO A 10 -28.85 43.87 -22.93
N VAL A 11 -27.67 43.27 -22.85
CA VAL A 11 -27.22 42.23 -23.79
C VAL A 11 -28.07 40.99 -23.54
N ILE A 12 -29.17 40.87 -24.27
CA ILE A 12 -30.02 39.67 -24.33
C ILE A 12 -29.33 38.68 -25.28
N GLY A 13 -28.28 38.03 -24.77
CA GLY A 13 -27.71 36.82 -25.36
C GLY A 13 -27.97 35.65 -24.41
N PRO A 14 -28.08 34.41 -24.91
CA PRO A 14 -28.17 33.23 -24.05
C PRO A 14 -26.98 33.25 -23.09
N ARG A 15 -27.27 33.48 -21.80
CA ARG A 15 -26.25 33.37 -20.75
C ARG A 15 -25.72 31.94 -20.85
N ARG A 16 -24.45 31.79 -21.24
CA ARG A 16 -23.77 30.51 -21.11
C ARG A 16 -23.91 30.12 -19.65
N ALA A 17 -24.68 29.07 -19.36
CA ALA A 17 -24.75 28.51 -18.03
C ALA A 17 -23.31 28.30 -17.56
N ALA A 18 -22.96 28.89 -16.42
CA ALA A 18 -21.63 28.72 -15.86
C ALA A 18 -21.44 27.22 -15.67
N ARG A 19 -20.45 26.64 -16.36
CA ARG A 19 -20.18 25.21 -16.24
C ARG A 19 -19.87 24.89 -14.77
N PRO A 20 -20.36 23.76 -14.26
CA PRO A 20 -20.01 23.32 -12.92
C PRO A 20 -18.48 23.20 -12.83
N HIS A 21 -17.94 23.63 -11.69
CA HIS A 21 -16.50 23.57 -11.44
C HIS A 21 -16.12 22.12 -11.08
N PRO A 22 -14.96 21.59 -11.54
CA PRO A 22 -14.61 20.18 -11.39
C PRO A 22 -14.60 19.67 -9.95
N LEU A 23 -14.24 20.53 -9.00
CA LEU A 23 -14.22 20.23 -7.56
C LEU A 23 -15.55 20.54 -6.84
N GLY A 24 -16.62 20.80 -7.59
CA GLY A 24 -17.93 21.16 -7.02
C GLY A 24 -18.04 22.64 -6.65
N LYS A 25 -19.06 22.97 -5.87
CA LYS A 25 -19.33 24.35 -5.43
C LYS A 25 -18.40 24.77 -4.30
N GLU A 26 -18.24 26.09 -4.14
CA GLU A 26 -17.54 26.67 -3.00
C GLU A 26 -18.45 26.60 -1.77
N ILE A 27 -17.89 26.16 -0.64
CA ILE A 27 -18.58 25.99 0.64
C ILE A 27 -17.75 26.66 1.72
N ARG A 28 -18.41 27.47 2.55
CA ARG A 28 -17.81 28.04 3.75
C ARG A 28 -18.06 27.11 4.93
N LEU A 29 -16.99 26.68 5.58
CA LEU A 29 -17.06 25.85 6.77
C LEU A 29 -16.73 26.70 8.01
N ARG A 30 -17.58 26.56 9.03
CA ARG A 30 -17.32 26.99 10.40
C ARG A 30 -16.87 25.78 11.19
N ILE A 31 -15.62 25.78 11.64
CA ILE A 31 -14.97 24.68 12.37
C ILE A 31 -14.72 25.15 13.81
N HIS A 32 -15.43 24.58 14.77
CA HIS A 32 -15.15 24.79 16.19
C HIS A 32 -14.11 23.76 16.66
N LEU A 33 -13.00 24.22 17.22
CA LEU A 33 -11.95 23.39 17.80
C LEU A 33 -12.14 23.29 19.31
N ASP A 34 -12.63 22.15 19.78
CA ASP A 34 -12.87 21.92 21.21
C ASP A 34 -11.53 21.68 21.92
N GLY A 35 -10.81 20.65 21.49
CA GLY A 35 -9.58 20.20 22.12
C GLY A 35 -9.01 18.93 21.50
N CYS A 36 -7.81 18.54 21.92
CA CYS A 36 -7.13 17.33 21.49
C CYS A 36 -6.78 16.45 22.70
N LYS A 37 -6.95 15.14 22.56
CA LYS A 37 -6.62 14.13 23.58
C LYS A 37 -5.61 13.12 23.06
N GLY A 38 -4.81 12.57 23.97
CA GLY A 38 -3.80 11.57 23.63
C GLY A 38 -2.60 12.18 22.92
N LEU A 39 -2.26 13.43 23.28
CA LEU A 39 -1.11 14.13 22.69
C LEU A 39 0.18 13.31 22.85
N PRO A 40 1.01 13.22 21.81
CA PRO A 40 2.29 12.54 21.86
C PRO A 40 3.13 12.95 23.08
N GLN A 41 3.58 11.98 23.87
CA GLN A 41 4.47 12.25 25.00
C GLN A 41 5.94 12.17 24.54
N PRO A 42 6.81 13.08 25.01
CA PRO A 42 8.24 13.00 24.72
C PRO A 42 8.85 11.75 25.36
N LYS A 43 9.82 11.13 24.67
CA LYS A 43 10.56 9.95 25.17
C LYS A 43 11.27 10.20 26.49
N THR A 44 11.80 11.41 26.66
CA THR A 44 12.58 11.81 27.82
C THR A 44 11.73 12.79 28.66
N PRO A 45 11.23 12.39 29.83
CA PRO A 45 10.39 13.25 30.68
C PRO A 45 11.15 14.47 31.26
N PHE A 46 12.45 14.57 31.01
CA PHE A 46 13.34 15.60 31.57
C PHE A 46 13.70 16.73 30.59
N GLU A 47 13.28 16.68 29.33
CA GLU A 47 13.80 17.61 28.30
C GLU A 47 13.18 19.01 28.32
N SER A 48 12.05 19.24 28.99
CA SER A 48 11.52 20.59 29.13
C SER A 48 10.70 20.76 30.41
N SER A 49 11.15 21.66 31.28
CA SER A 49 10.33 22.17 32.40
C SER A 49 9.29 23.19 31.94
N ALA A 50 9.32 23.62 30.68
CA ALA A 50 8.36 24.56 30.13
C ALA A 50 7.10 23.81 29.65
N PRO A 51 5.90 24.37 29.88
CA PRO A 51 4.68 23.81 29.32
C PRO A 51 4.76 23.76 27.79
N ARG A 52 4.46 22.60 27.19
CA ARG A 52 4.42 22.43 25.74
C ARG A 52 3.29 23.25 25.14
N VAL A 53 3.54 23.83 23.97
CA VAL A 53 2.59 24.69 23.26
C VAL A 53 2.14 23.97 22.01
N PHE A 54 0.84 23.99 21.72
CA PHE A 54 0.30 23.38 20.50
C PHE A 54 -0.53 24.38 19.70
N ASP A 55 -0.52 24.20 18.38
CA ASP A 55 -1.47 24.83 17.46
C ASP A 55 -1.90 23.83 16.37
N VAL A 56 -3.06 24.10 15.78
CA VAL A 56 -3.68 23.32 14.72
C VAL A 56 -3.69 24.17 13.45
N ARG A 57 -3.15 23.63 12.37
CA ARG A 57 -3.20 24.22 11.04
C ARG A 57 -4.17 23.45 10.16
N ILE A 58 -5.11 24.14 9.55
CA ILE A 58 -6.07 23.57 8.61
C ILE A 58 -5.75 24.08 7.21
N CYS A 59 -5.25 23.22 6.33
CA CYS A 59 -4.97 23.52 4.93
C CYS A 59 -6.13 23.06 4.03
N TYR A 60 -6.47 23.85 3.02
CA TYR A 60 -7.61 23.58 2.14
C TYR A 60 -7.42 24.19 0.75
N ILE A 61 -8.13 23.63 -0.24
CA ILE A 61 -8.18 24.13 -1.61
C ILE A 61 -9.30 25.16 -1.72
N SER A 62 -8.95 26.39 -2.13
CA SER A 62 -9.87 27.49 -2.40
C SER A 62 -9.95 27.74 -3.90
N ARG A 63 -11.07 28.32 -4.37
CA ARG A 63 -11.22 28.68 -5.78
C ARG A 63 -10.35 29.87 -6.19
N GLN A 64 -10.08 30.78 -5.25
CA GLN A 64 -9.50 32.09 -5.56
C GLN A 64 -7.98 32.09 -5.63
N ASP A 65 -7.30 31.07 -5.08
CA ASP A 65 -5.85 31.13 -4.86
C ASP A 65 -5.22 29.74 -4.64
N ASP A 66 -3.88 29.72 -4.58
CA ASP A 66 -3.06 28.60 -4.08
C ASP A 66 -3.57 28.03 -2.74
N LEU A 67 -3.11 26.83 -2.38
CA LEU A 67 -3.33 26.17 -1.08
C LEU A 67 -3.37 27.18 0.07
N LYS A 68 -4.55 27.35 0.66
CA LYS A 68 -4.76 28.24 1.80
C LYS A 68 -4.62 27.46 3.10
N PHE A 69 -4.33 28.19 4.17
CA PHE A 69 -4.35 27.63 5.51
C PHE A 69 -4.89 28.65 6.51
N VAL A 70 -5.45 28.13 7.60
CA VAL A 70 -5.78 28.89 8.80
C VAL A 70 -5.10 28.20 9.98
N ASP A 71 -4.51 29.01 10.86
CA ASP A 71 -3.86 28.54 12.07
C ASP A 71 -4.73 28.86 13.28
N SER A 72 -4.77 27.93 14.22
CA SER A 72 -5.40 28.15 15.51
C SER A 72 -4.60 29.12 16.38
N SER A 73 -5.19 29.55 17.50
CA SER A 73 -4.39 30.09 18.59
C SER A 73 -3.44 29.03 19.17
N ARG A 74 -2.38 29.48 19.85
CA ARG A 74 -1.44 28.62 20.56
C ARG A 74 -1.95 28.34 21.97
N VAL A 75 -1.96 27.07 22.37
CA VAL A 75 -2.47 26.63 23.68
C VAL A 75 -1.44 25.77 24.41
N PHE A 76 -1.41 25.83 25.74
CA PHE A 76 -0.49 25.02 26.52
C PHE A 76 -1.09 23.67 26.90
N GLU A 77 -0.27 22.62 26.89
CA GLU A 77 -0.65 21.28 27.36
C GLU A 77 -1.19 21.34 28.79
N GLY A 78 -2.28 20.61 29.06
CA GLY A 78 -2.83 20.47 30.41
C GLY A 78 -3.50 21.72 30.97
N THR A 79 -3.66 22.80 30.19
CA THR A 79 -4.35 24.00 30.65
C THR A 79 -5.82 23.68 30.97
N GLY A 80 -6.15 23.55 32.26
CA GLY A 80 -7.49 23.22 32.74
C GLY A 80 -7.91 21.76 32.53
N CYS A 81 -6.99 20.85 32.18
CA CYS A 81 -7.26 19.42 31.91
C CYS A 81 -6.07 18.54 32.35
N LEU A 82 -6.17 17.22 32.14
CA LEU A 82 -5.10 16.26 32.41
C LEU A 82 -3.92 16.42 31.43
N GLN A 83 -2.71 16.05 31.85
CA GLN A 83 -1.56 15.92 30.94
C GLN A 83 -1.92 15.04 29.72
N GLY A 84 -1.36 15.35 28.56
CA GLY A 84 -1.72 14.70 27.29
C GLY A 84 -2.95 15.28 26.61
N THR A 85 -3.41 16.47 27.03
CA THR A 85 -4.55 17.16 26.41
C THR A 85 -4.27 18.64 26.14
N ALA A 86 -4.92 19.19 25.12
CA ALA A 86 -4.92 20.60 24.77
C ALA A 86 -6.36 21.07 24.48
N ARG A 87 -6.69 22.32 24.80
CA ARG A 87 -8.04 22.89 24.61
C ARG A 87 -7.90 24.26 23.93
N TRP A 88 -8.60 24.45 22.80
CA TRP A 88 -8.60 25.71 22.06
C TRP A 88 -9.87 26.53 22.30
N ASP A 89 -11.04 25.89 22.28
CA ASP A 89 -12.34 26.57 22.45
C ASP A 89 -12.51 27.77 21.50
N GLU A 90 -12.12 27.57 20.25
CA GLU A 90 -12.11 28.61 19.22
C GLU A 90 -12.90 28.20 17.99
N THR A 91 -13.27 29.17 17.16
CA THR A 91 -13.97 28.92 15.89
C THR A 91 -13.13 29.47 14.74
N LEU A 92 -12.82 28.59 13.79
CA LEU A 92 -12.15 28.91 12.54
C LEU A 92 -13.14 28.91 11.38
N TYR A 93 -12.90 29.77 10.39
CA TYR A 93 -13.69 29.83 9.17
C TYR A 93 -12.78 29.57 7.97
N ILE A 94 -13.18 28.64 7.12
CA ILE A 94 -12.49 28.37 5.85
C ILE A 94 -13.48 28.37 4.70
N THR A 95 -13.02 28.73 3.50
CA THR A 95 -13.81 28.68 2.27
C THR A 95 -13.13 27.73 1.31
N CYS A 96 -13.72 26.55 1.13
CA CYS A 96 -13.14 25.43 0.37
C CYS A 96 -14.12 24.93 -0.69
N VAL A 97 -13.75 23.89 -1.44
CA VAL A 97 -14.60 23.31 -2.48
C VAL A 97 -15.20 21.98 -2.00
N GLU A 98 -16.41 21.66 -2.47
CA GLU A 98 -17.20 20.51 -2.01
C GLU A 98 -16.48 19.17 -2.13
N HIS A 99 -15.73 18.96 -3.21
CA HIS A 99 -14.99 17.73 -3.48
C HIS A 99 -13.48 17.87 -3.20
N SER A 100 -13.05 18.77 -2.30
CA SER A 100 -11.66 18.82 -1.84
C SER A 100 -11.40 17.97 -0.60
N PHE A 101 -10.11 17.72 -0.37
CA PHE A 101 -9.58 17.31 0.92
C PHE A 101 -9.22 18.52 1.78
N VAL A 102 -9.53 18.41 3.07
CA VAL A 102 -9.07 19.29 4.14
C VAL A 102 -7.95 18.56 4.89
N TYR A 103 -6.78 19.19 4.96
CA TYR A 103 -5.59 18.65 5.59
C TYR A 103 -5.36 19.33 6.94
N ILE A 104 -5.47 18.58 8.03
CA ILE A 104 -5.38 19.10 9.39
C ILE A 104 -4.06 18.62 9.98
N ARG A 105 -3.28 19.55 10.53
CA ARG A 105 -1.99 19.28 11.17
C ARG A 105 -1.97 19.83 12.58
N LEU A 106 -1.33 19.10 13.48
CA LEU A 106 -1.01 19.50 14.83
C LEU A 106 0.48 19.83 14.92
N PHE A 107 0.80 21.01 15.42
CA PHE A 107 2.15 21.49 15.67
C PHE A 107 2.40 21.52 17.18
N ASP A 108 3.63 21.18 17.57
CA ASP A 108 4.18 21.43 18.91
C ASP A 108 5.12 22.63 18.76
N GLY A 109 4.84 23.79 19.34
CA GLY A 109 5.37 25.10 18.95
C GLY A 109 6.90 25.30 18.95
N GLU A 110 7.67 24.33 19.44
CA GLU A 110 9.13 24.24 19.31
C GLU A 110 9.59 23.46 18.05
N TYR A 111 8.71 22.69 17.42
CA TYR A 111 8.97 21.68 16.40
C TYR A 111 8.01 21.82 15.20
N ASP A 112 8.32 21.06 14.14
CA ASP A 112 7.46 20.93 12.95
C ASP A 112 6.19 20.10 13.26
N ASP A 113 5.46 19.68 12.22
CA ASP A 113 4.21 18.95 12.33
C ASP A 113 4.37 17.57 13.02
N ILE A 114 3.64 17.37 14.12
CA ILE A 114 3.73 16.14 14.92
C ILE A 114 2.67 15.11 14.58
N CYS A 115 1.46 15.56 14.25
CA CYS A 115 0.37 14.67 13.82
C CYS A 115 -0.41 15.32 12.68
N GLU A 116 -1.00 14.48 11.83
CA GLU A 116 -1.76 14.93 10.67
C GLU A 116 -2.98 14.03 10.41
N CYS A 117 -4.00 14.59 9.76
CA CYS A 117 -5.06 13.82 9.13
C CYS A 117 -5.54 14.51 7.85
N VAL A 118 -6.13 13.72 6.96
CA VAL A 118 -6.83 14.22 5.78
C VAL A 118 -8.27 13.75 5.79
N CYS A 119 -9.20 14.69 5.64
CA CYS A 119 -10.63 14.43 5.59
C CYS A 119 -11.21 14.99 4.30
N ALA A 120 -12.17 14.28 3.69
CA ALA A 120 -12.99 14.90 2.66
C ALA A 120 -13.83 16.03 3.27
N THR A 121 -14.02 17.14 2.53
CA THR A 121 -14.85 18.27 2.96
C THR A 121 -16.23 17.81 3.47
N GLY A 122 -16.89 16.88 2.76
CA GLY A 122 -18.19 16.33 3.13
C GLY A 122 -18.18 15.48 4.42
N ASP A 123 -17.10 14.73 4.65
CA ASP A 123 -16.96 13.90 5.86
C ASP A 123 -16.73 14.78 7.09
N LEU A 124 -16.02 15.90 6.93
CA LEU A 124 -15.73 16.83 8.02
C LEU A 124 -17.01 17.43 8.65
N LEU A 125 -18.07 17.58 7.85
CA LEU A 125 -19.40 18.05 8.29
C LEU A 125 -20.16 17.02 9.14
N GLN A 126 -19.77 15.75 9.09
CA GLN A 126 -20.49 14.65 9.75
C GLN A 126 -19.79 14.13 11.01
N VAL A 127 -18.53 14.51 11.23
CA VAL A 127 -17.71 14.02 12.35
C VAL A 127 -17.64 15.03 13.49
N SER A 128 -17.66 14.53 14.72
CA SER A 128 -17.40 15.31 15.95
C SER A 128 -15.94 15.22 16.42
N SER A 129 -15.12 14.42 15.73
CA SER A 129 -13.71 14.23 16.05
C SER A 129 -12.98 13.57 14.90
N VAL A 130 -11.69 13.87 14.77
CA VAL A 130 -10.78 13.26 13.80
C VAL A 130 -9.58 12.64 14.51
N SER A 131 -9.10 11.52 13.98
CA SER A 131 -7.88 10.86 14.46
C SER A 131 -6.69 11.45 13.71
N LEU A 132 -5.73 12.04 14.42
CA LEU A 132 -4.49 12.53 13.86
C LEU A 132 -3.40 11.48 14.06
N LEU A 133 -2.81 11.02 12.96
CA LEU A 133 -1.72 10.06 12.97
C LEU A 133 -0.38 10.78 13.07
N PRO A 134 0.65 10.17 13.69
CA PRO A 134 2.01 10.70 13.65
C PRO A 134 2.51 10.90 12.22
N THR A 135 3.21 12.01 11.97
CA THR A 135 3.84 12.30 10.66
C THR A 135 5.06 11.41 10.45
N ALA A 136 5.40 10.95 9.24
CA ALA A 136 6.63 10.15 9.06
C ALA A 136 7.91 10.97 9.32
N GLY A 137 7.81 12.30 9.26
CA GLY A 137 8.89 13.22 9.56
C GLY A 137 9.02 13.55 11.04
N THR A 138 8.13 13.04 11.93
CA THR A 138 8.20 13.44 13.34
C THR A 138 9.56 13.03 13.90
N PRO A 139 10.32 13.97 14.50
CA PRO A 139 11.62 13.64 15.08
C PRO A 139 11.50 12.43 16.00
N SER A 140 12.53 11.59 16.04
CA SER A 140 12.61 10.37 16.87
C SER A 140 12.42 10.60 18.38
N ARG A 141 12.18 11.84 18.80
CA ARG A 141 11.93 12.32 20.16
C ARG A 141 10.58 11.87 20.73
N TYR A 142 9.58 11.61 19.90
CA TYR A 142 8.30 11.07 20.37
C TYR A 142 8.29 9.55 20.20
N ASP A 143 7.80 8.82 21.21
CA ASP A 143 7.65 7.36 21.15
C ASP A 143 6.27 6.97 20.64
N THR A 144 5.74 7.75 19.70
CA THR A 144 4.31 7.70 19.42
C THR A 144 4.07 7.07 18.08
N THR A 145 3.73 5.79 18.14
CA THR A 145 2.83 5.13 17.20
C THR A 145 1.36 5.45 17.49
N GLN A 146 1.09 6.12 18.62
CA GLN A 146 -0.25 6.41 19.08
C GLN A 146 -0.84 7.63 18.36
N ALA A 147 -2.03 7.45 17.78
CA ALA A 147 -2.83 8.53 17.24
C ALA A 147 -3.41 9.41 18.36
N CYS A 148 -3.54 10.71 18.10
CA CYS A 148 -4.27 11.62 18.97
C CYS A 148 -5.66 11.94 18.38
N THR A 149 -6.61 12.32 19.23
CA THR A 149 -7.99 12.59 18.80
C THR A 149 -8.28 14.08 18.96
N LEU A 150 -8.47 14.78 17.84
CA LEU A 150 -8.90 16.17 17.80
C LEU A 150 -10.43 16.22 17.75
N HIS A 151 -11.04 16.80 18.77
CA HIS A 151 -12.48 17.03 18.87
C HIS A 151 -12.83 18.33 18.14
N ILE A 152 -13.73 18.24 17.16
CA ILE A 152 -14.16 19.35 16.32
C ILE A 152 -15.67 19.30 16.11
N SER A 153 -16.28 20.46 15.86
CA SER A 153 -17.65 20.55 15.36
C SER A 153 -17.67 21.42 14.12
N THR A 154 -18.05 20.84 12.98
CA THR A 154 -18.08 21.56 11.70
C THR A 154 -19.50 21.78 11.23
N SER A 155 -19.79 22.99 10.75
CA SER A 155 -21.07 23.33 10.12
C SER A 155 -20.85 24.16 8.87
N ALA A 156 -21.71 24.01 7.86
CA ALA A 156 -21.72 24.92 6.72
C ALA A 156 -22.23 26.30 7.17
N ALA A 157 -21.46 27.34 6.88
CA ALA A 157 -21.85 28.73 7.09
C ALA A 157 -22.40 29.30 5.79
N LEU A 158 -23.44 30.15 5.88
CA LEU A 158 -23.87 30.94 4.74
C LEU A 158 -22.76 31.95 4.39
N ALA A 159 -22.59 32.23 3.10
CA ALA A 159 -21.73 33.33 2.69
C ALA A 159 -22.41 34.63 3.17
N ASP A 160 -21.67 35.49 3.90
CA ASP A 160 -22.18 36.70 4.62
C ASP A 160 -22.78 37.79 3.69
N GLY A 161 -23.21 37.47 2.47
CA GLY A 161 -23.75 38.42 1.49
C GLY A 161 -25.04 38.00 0.79
N GLU A 162 -25.61 36.82 1.09
CA GLU A 162 -26.85 36.36 0.44
C GLU A 162 -28.10 36.43 1.33
N GLU A 163 -27.97 36.83 2.60
CA GLU A 163 -29.10 36.85 3.55
C GLU A 163 -30.13 37.99 3.35
N GLU A 164 -29.94 38.92 2.40
CA GLU A 164 -30.84 40.09 2.31
C GLU A 164 -31.59 40.27 0.97
N ASN A 165 -31.43 39.41 -0.03
CA ASN A 165 -32.12 39.58 -1.34
C ASN A 165 -32.72 38.29 -1.94
N CYS A 166 -33.17 37.35 -1.12
CA CYS A 166 -34.06 36.29 -1.60
C CYS A 166 -35.52 36.81 -1.67
N GLU A 167 -35.78 37.78 -2.53
CA GLU A 167 -37.13 37.95 -3.08
C GLU A 167 -37.44 36.70 -3.91
N LEU A 168 -38.50 35.99 -3.52
CA LEU A 168 -39.06 34.80 -4.16
C LEU A 168 -39.46 35.11 -5.62
N ALA A 169 -38.49 35.15 -6.53
CA ALA A 169 -38.75 35.15 -7.95
C ALA A 169 -39.13 33.71 -8.37
N ASN A 170 -40.44 33.50 -8.52
CA ASN A 170 -41.06 32.30 -9.10
C ASN A 170 -40.26 31.77 -10.30
N GLU A 171 -39.59 30.64 -10.13
CA GLU A 171 -39.00 29.86 -11.21
C GLU A 171 -40.12 29.19 -12.03
N SER A 172 -40.56 29.85 -13.11
CA SER A 172 -41.19 29.14 -14.23
C SER A 172 -40.10 28.60 -15.15
N SER A 173 -39.72 27.33 -14.97
CA SER A 173 -38.74 26.65 -15.82
C SER A 173 -39.34 26.40 -17.21
N VAL A 174 -39.06 27.29 -18.17
CA VAL A 174 -39.25 27.00 -19.60
C VAL A 174 -37.98 26.31 -20.08
N THR A 175 -38.05 24.98 -20.18
CA THR A 175 -37.04 24.14 -20.83
C THR A 175 -37.00 24.48 -22.31
N SER A 176 -35.95 25.18 -22.73
CA SER A 176 -35.62 25.41 -24.13
C SER A 176 -34.84 24.19 -24.65
N GLU A 177 -35.53 23.26 -25.31
CA GLU A 177 -34.90 22.23 -26.15
C GLU A 177 -34.11 22.91 -27.27
N CYS A 178 -32.80 22.70 -27.30
CA CYS A 178 -31.92 23.17 -28.36
C CYS A 178 -31.50 21.97 -29.19
N ASP A 179 -32.19 21.74 -30.30
CA ASP A 179 -31.88 20.73 -31.30
C ASP A 179 -30.71 21.18 -32.20
N GLY A 180 -29.73 20.30 -32.37
CA GLY A 180 -28.88 20.23 -33.55
C GLY A 180 -27.71 21.21 -33.63
N ALA A 181 -26.61 20.91 -32.95
CA ALA A 181 -25.29 21.41 -33.33
C ALA A 181 -24.26 20.25 -33.33
N PRO A 182 -23.26 20.31 -34.23
CA PRO A 182 -22.44 19.16 -34.57
C PRO A 182 -21.62 18.68 -33.38
N SER A 183 -21.49 17.35 -33.28
CA SER A 183 -20.71 16.61 -32.29
C SER A 183 -19.27 17.15 -32.20
N ALA A 184 -19.07 18.14 -31.34
CA ALA A 184 -17.75 18.60 -30.94
C ALA A 184 -17.05 17.43 -30.26
N SER A 185 -15.79 17.22 -30.62
CA SER A 185 -14.88 16.26 -29.99
C SER A 185 -15.02 16.35 -28.46
N PRO A 186 -15.00 15.21 -27.73
CA PRO A 186 -15.14 15.20 -26.28
C PRO A 186 -14.17 16.21 -25.68
N SER A 187 -14.73 17.30 -25.14
CA SER A 187 -13.94 18.45 -24.72
C SER A 187 -13.07 18.06 -23.55
N ALA A 188 -11.80 18.49 -23.54
CA ALA A 188 -10.82 18.26 -22.45
C ALA A 188 -11.39 18.51 -21.03
N THR A 189 -12.44 19.31 -20.90
CA THR A 189 -13.21 19.50 -19.67
C THR A 189 -13.67 18.20 -19.02
N THR A 190 -14.14 17.21 -19.80
CA THR A 190 -14.63 15.94 -19.24
C THR A 190 -13.53 15.13 -18.58
N SER A 191 -12.27 15.27 -19.02
CA SER A 191 -11.15 14.53 -18.45
C SER A 191 -10.76 15.05 -17.06
N TRP A 192 -10.83 16.38 -16.84
CA TRP A 192 -10.54 16.97 -15.54
C TRP A 192 -11.55 16.53 -14.48
N ASP A 193 -12.85 16.59 -14.80
CA ASP A 193 -13.92 16.19 -13.87
C ASP A 193 -13.73 14.73 -13.40
N VAL A 194 -13.39 13.83 -14.34
CA VAL A 194 -13.13 12.41 -14.03
C VAL A 194 -11.87 12.26 -13.19
N ALA A 195 -10.79 12.97 -13.50
CA ALA A 195 -9.56 12.92 -12.70
C ALA A 195 -9.79 13.38 -11.25
N PHE A 196 -10.49 14.51 -11.04
CA PHE A 196 -10.78 15.01 -9.70
C PHE A 196 -11.73 14.11 -8.93
N SER A 197 -12.79 13.59 -9.58
CA SER A 197 -13.71 12.64 -8.96
C SER A 197 -13.01 11.34 -8.57
N GLY A 198 -12.10 10.85 -9.42
CA GLY A 198 -11.28 9.68 -9.14
C GLY A 198 -10.30 9.90 -7.98
N LEU A 199 -9.57 11.03 -7.96
CA LEU A 199 -8.70 11.41 -6.85
C LEU A 199 -9.47 11.54 -5.53
N PHE A 200 -10.63 12.19 -5.55
CA PHE A 200 -11.50 12.35 -4.38
C PHE A 200 -12.01 11.00 -3.87
N SER A 201 -12.49 10.14 -4.77
CA SER A 201 -13.01 8.81 -4.41
C SER A 201 -11.91 7.90 -3.85
N PHE A 202 -10.75 7.85 -4.53
CA PHE A 202 -9.61 7.05 -4.09
C PHE A 202 -9.03 7.58 -2.78
N GLY A 203 -8.78 8.89 -2.69
CA GLY A 203 -8.27 9.53 -1.48
C GLY A 203 -9.20 9.37 -0.27
N GLY A 204 -10.52 9.42 -0.47
CA GLY A 204 -11.50 9.15 0.58
C GLY A 204 -11.46 7.69 1.04
N ALA A 205 -11.24 6.73 0.13
CA ALA A 205 -11.06 5.32 0.48
C ALA A 205 -9.77 5.09 1.29
N VAL A 206 -8.68 5.74 0.90
CA VAL A 206 -7.38 5.67 1.59
C VAL A 206 -7.46 6.30 2.98
N SER A 207 -8.08 7.48 3.09
CA SER A 207 -8.30 8.17 4.37
C SER A 207 -9.10 7.29 5.35
N ARG A 208 -10.18 6.63 4.89
CA ARG A 208 -10.95 5.70 5.72
C ARG A 208 -10.20 4.43 6.11
N ALA A 209 -9.17 4.05 5.37
CA ALA A 209 -8.33 2.90 5.68
C ALA A 209 -7.22 3.21 6.70
N ASP A 210 -7.09 4.47 7.13
CA ASP A 210 -6.13 4.93 8.14
C ASP A 210 -4.67 4.57 7.78
N ILE A 211 -4.35 4.63 6.48
CA ILE A 211 -3.00 4.35 6.00
C ILE A 211 -2.13 5.57 6.28
N SER A 212 -1.34 5.49 7.36
CA SER A 212 -0.41 6.54 7.78
C SER A 212 0.41 7.08 6.61
N ASN A 213 0.71 8.39 6.62
CA ASN A 213 1.61 9.05 5.67
C ASN A 213 1.06 9.29 4.24
N THR A 214 -0.09 8.70 3.90
CA THR A 214 -0.68 8.87 2.56
C THR A 214 -1.59 10.09 2.43
N GLY A 215 -2.17 10.55 3.54
CA GLY A 215 -3.09 11.69 3.54
C GLY A 215 -2.45 12.93 2.91
N ARG A 216 -1.26 13.31 3.38
CA ARG A 216 -0.50 14.44 2.83
C ARG A 216 -0.32 14.33 1.32
N SER A 217 0.15 13.19 0.82
CA SER A 217 0.40 13.00 -0.61
C SER A 217 -0.89 13.05 -1.45
N VAL A 218 -2.01 12.49 -0.94
CA VAL A 218 -3.32 12.59 -1.61
C VAL A 218 -3.82 14.04 -1.70
N SER A 219 -3.82 14.75 -0.58
CA SER A 219 -4.28 16.16 -0.56
C SER A 219 -3.38 17.05 -1.44
N SER A 220 -2.08 16.79 -1.44
CA SER A 220 -1.11 17.50 -2.28
C SER A 220 -1.29 17.15 -3.76
N ALA A 221 -1.53 15.88 -4.10
CA ALA A 221 -1.82 15.48 -5.48
C ALA A 221 -3.08 16.21 -6.00
N GLN A 222 -4.13 16.33 -5.19
CA GLN A 222 -5.33 17.06 -5.57
C GLN A 222 -5.07 18.57 -5.73
N ASP A 223 -4.34 19.21 -4.81
CA ASP A 223 -3.95 20.62 -4.89
C ASP A 223 -3.11 20.92 -6.15
N LEU A 224 -2.08 20.11 -6.41
CA LEU A 224 -1.22 20.25 -7.57
C LEU A 224 -2.00 20.07 -8.88
N THR A 225 -2.86 19.05 -8.95
CA THR A 225 -3.75 18.84 -10.11
C THR A 225 -4.68 20.04 -10.29
N TYR A 226 -5.19 20.62 -9.21
CA TYR A 226 -6.05 21.80 -9.25
C TYR A 226 -5.33 23.05 -9.76
N ARG A 227 -4.11 23.30 -9.29
CA ARG A 227 -3.29 24.41 -9.77
C ARG A 227 -2.90 24.25 -11.24
N ALA A 228 -2.61 23.02 -11.67
CA ALA A 228 -2.38 22.72 -13.09
C ALA A 228 -3.65 23.05 -13.91
N TYR A 229 -4.82 22.63 -13.45
CA TYR A 229 -6.11 22.96 -14.07
C TYR A 229 -6.37 24.48 -14.14
N GLN A 230 -6.18 25.21 -13.05
CA GLN A 230 -6.36 26.67 -13.02
C GLN A 230 -5.42 27.37 -14.01
N THR A 231 -4.15 26.96 -14.03
CA THR A 231 -3.15 27.53 -14.94
C THR A 231 -3.48 27.22 -16.39
N TYR A 232 -3.87 25.98 -16.69
CA TYR A 232 -4.34 25.55 -18.02
C TYR A 232 -5.57 26.35 -18.48
N SER A 233 -6.56 26.50 -17.59
CA SER A 233 -7.81 27.20 -17.89
C SER A 233 -7.62 28.71 -18.08
N THR A 234 -6.69 29.33 -17.37
CA THR A 234 -6.41 30.78 -17.48
C THR A 234 -5.58 31.11 -18.71
N GLN A 235 -4.61 30.26 -19.07
CA GLN A 235 -3.75 30.48 -20.24
C GLN A 235 -4.41 30.11 -21.58
N GLN A 236 -5.50 29.31 -21.56
CA GLN A 236 -6.09 28.74 -22.78
C GLN A 236 -5.07 28.01 -23.65
N SER A 237 -4.02 27.45 -23.05
CA SER A 237 -2.96 26.76 -23.78
C SER A 237 -3.38 25.33 -24.09
N ASN A 238 -3.38 24.94 -25.36
CA ASN A 238 -3.58 23.54 -25.75
C ASN A 238 -2.22 22.84 -25.69
N ASN A 239 -1.79 22.46 -24.48
CA ASN A 239 -0.56 21.69 -24.32
C ASN A 239 -0.86 20.18 -24.36
N PRO A 240 -0.54 19.47 -25.46
CA PRO A 240 -0.82 18.03 -25.59
C PRO A 240 -0.11 17.19 -24.52
N GLN A 241 0.93 17.75 -23.90
CA GLN A 241 1.62 17.09 -22.80
C GLN A 241 0.77 17.01 -21.54
N ILE A 242 0.04 18.09 -21.20
CA ILE A 242 -0.87 18.12 -20.07
C ILE A 242 -2.04 17.17 -20.33
N ASP A 243 -2.57 17.12 -21.56
CA ASP A 243 -3.65 16.19 -21.92
C ASP A 243 -3.22 14.72 -21.76
N SER A 244 -2.00 14.37 -22.17
CA SER A 244 -1.45 13.02 -22.00
C SER A 244 -1.31 12.62 -20.53
N LEU A 245 -0.77 13.52 -19.70
CA LEU A 245 -0.62 13.30 -18.26
C LEU A 245 -1.97 13.25 -17.55
N LEU A 246 -2.92 14.07 -17.96
CA LEU A 246 -4.29 14.05 -17.43
C LEU A 246 -4.98 12.73 -17.77
N ASN A 247 -4.85 12.23 -19.00
CA ASN A 247 -5.39 10.92 -19.38
C ASN A 247 -4.75 9.78 -18.57
N SER A 248 -3.45 9.90 -18.31
CA SER A 248 -2.68 8.97 -17.47
C SER A 248 -3.18 8.95 -16.03
N LEU A 249 -3.28 10.13 -15.42
CA LEU A 249 -3.83 10.34 -14.09
C LEU A 249 -5.26 9.78 -13.99
N THR A 250 -6.11 10.14 -14.96
CA THR A 250 -7.51 9.68 -15.07
C THR A 250 -7.60 8.15 -15.13
N THR A 251 -6.76 7.52 -15.95
CA THR A 251 -6.73 6.06 -16.10
C THR A 251 -6.27 5.40 -14.79
N ALA A 252 -5.22 5.93 -14.16
CA ALA A 252 -4.71 5.42 -12.89
C ALA A 252 -5.77 5.50 -11.77
N VAL A 253 -6.39 6.67 -11.57
CA VAL A 253 -7.39 6.84 -10.50
C VAL A 253 -8.65 6.03 -10.76
N ASN A 254 -9.11 5.92 -12.01
CA ASN A 254 -10.24 5.07 -12.35
C ASN A 254 -9.93 3.60 -12.10
N THR A 255 -8.70 3.17 -12.39
CA THR A 255 -8.24 1.81 -12.07
C THR A 255 -8.23 1.59 -10.56
N CYS A 256 -7.70 2.52 -9.76
CA CYS A 256 -7.76 2.45 -8.29
C CYS A 256 -9.19 2.28 -7.78
N VAL A 257 -10.13 3.06 -8.32
CA VAL A 257 -11.54 3.03 -7.93
C VAL A 257 -12.21 1.72 -8.36
N GLN A 258 -11.88 1.20 -9.56
CA GLN A 258 -12.47 -0.01 -10.12
C GLN A 258 -11.95 -1.32 -9.53
N VAL A 259 -10.68 -1.40 -9.13
CA VAL A 259 -10.03 -2.63 -8.62
C VAL A 259 -10.63 -3.10 -7.28
N GLN A 260 -11.75 -2.51 -6.83
CA GLN A 260 -12.34 -2.62 -5.51
C GLN A 260 -11.29 -2.27 -4.47
N SER A 261 -11.39 -1.04 -3.95
CA SER A 261 -10.54 -0.52 -2.88
C SER A 261 -10.22 -1.56 -1.80
N THR A 262 -11.12 -2.50 -1.51
CA THR A 262 -10.87 -3.62 -0.59
C THR A 262 -9.61 -4.45 -0.87
N ARG A 263 -9.18 -4.69 -2.12
CA ARG A 263 -7.97 -5.47 -2.40
C ARG A 263 -6.71 -4.61 -2.35
N VAL A 264 -6.76 -3.41 -2.91
CA VAL A 264 -5.61 -2.48 -2.93
C VAL A 264 -5.32 -1.99 -1.50
N LEU A 265 -6.35 -1.71 -0.70
CA LEU A 265 -6.20 -1.29 0.69
C LEU A 265 -5.68 -2.39 1.64
N GLN A 266 -5.62 -3.66 1.20
CA GLN A 266 -4.99 -4.72 2.00
C GLN A 266 -3.46 -4.61 1.99
N SER A 267 -2.86 -3.95 0.99
CA SER A 267 -1.42 -3.74 0.91
C SER A 267 -1.09 -2.27 1.14
N LYS A 268 -0.70 -1.96 2.38
CA LYS A 268 -0.32 -0.60 2.79
C LYS A 268 0.77 -0.01 1.89
N ASP A 269 1.81 -0.79 1.64
CA ASP A 269 2.97 -0.38 0.83
C ASP A 269 2.57 -0.09 -0.62
N CYS A 270 1.64 -0.87 -1.19
CA CYS A 270 1.12 -0.64 -2.52
C CYS A 270 0.35 0.68 -2.62
N VAL A 271 -0.46 1.00 -1.61
CA VAL A 271 -1.23 2.26 -1.57
C VAL A 271 -0.30 3.46 -1.48
N GLU A 272 0.71 3.41 -0.61
CA GLU A 272 1.74 4.45 -0.48
C GLU A 272 2.42 4.70 -1.83
N GLN A 273 2.88 3.64 -2.51
CA GLN A 273 3.50 3.76 -3.83
C GLN A 273 2.57 4.36 -4.89
N ILE A 274 1.31 3.90 -4.97
CA ILE A 274 0.33 4.46 -5.92
C ILE A 274 0.18 5.96 -5.70
N ILE A 275 0.05 6.38 -4.44
CA ILE A 275 -0.20 7.77 -4.09
C ILE A 275 1.01 8.65 -4.38
N ASP A 276 2.22 8.18 -4.10
CA ASP A 276 3.44 8.90 -4.43
C ASP A 276 3.58 9.09 -5.95
N GLN A 277 3.20 8.09 -6.74
CA GLN A 277 3.16 8.19 -8.21
C GLN A 277 2.10 9.19 -8.69
N LEU A 278 0.89 9.18 -8.11
CA LEU A 278 -0.15 10.16 -8.42
C LEU A 278 0.28 11.58 -8.06
N PHE A 279 0.96 11.75 -6.91
CA PHE A 279 1.55 13.02 -6.49
C PHE A 279 2.64 13.48 -7.46
N GLY A 280 3.55 12.60 -7.88
CA GLY A 280 4.58 12.89 -8.87
C GLY A 280 4.00 13.34 -10.21
N LEU A 281 2.97 12.64 -10.72
CA LEU A 281 2.24 13.02 -11.92
C LEU A 281 1.61 14.42 -11.80
N ALA A 282 0.94 14.70 -10.67
CA ALA A 282 0.30 15.98 -10.42
C ALA A 282 1.32 17.13 -10.33
N SER A 283 2.46 16.90 -9.68
CA SER A 283 3.57 17.86 -9.62
C SER A 283 4.09 18.18 -11.02
N HIS A 284 4.32 17.14 -11.83
CA HIS A 284 4.83 17.33 -13.18
C HIS A 284 3.85 18.08 -14.09
N MET A 285 2.54 17.80 -13.97
CA MET A 285 1.50 18.57 -14.65
C MET A 285 1.54 20.05 -14.25
N GLN A 286 1.74 20.34 -12.97
CA GLN A 286 1.85 21.72 -12.48
C GLN A 286 3.09 22.42 -13.03
N ASP A 287 4.24 21.76 -13.03
CA ASP A 287 5.51 22.32 -13.53
C ASP A 287 5.40 22.69 -15.01
N ILE A 288 4.84 21.80 -15.83
CA ILE A 288 4.57 22.05 -17.25
C ILE A 288 3.59 23.23 -17.41
N ALA A 289 2.52 23.27 -16.62
CA ALA A 289 1.55 24.35 -16.69
C ALA A 289 2.17 25.72 -16.33
N ARG A 290 3.14 25.74 -15.41
CA ARG A 290 3.91 26.94 -15.03
C ARG A 290 4.97 27.36 -16.05
N SER A 291 5.03 26.72 -17.22
CA SER A 291 6.03 26.95 -18.28
C SER A 291 7.47 26.65 -17.85
N PHE A 292 7.68 25.85 -16.81
CA PHE A 292 9.00 25.25 -16.60
C PHE A 292 9.16 24.16 -17.65
N SER A 293 10.07 24.35 -18.61
CA SER A 293 10.42 23.31 -19.58
C SER A 293 11.17 22.21 -18.83
N PRO A 294 10.51 21.10 -18.44
CA PRO A 294 11.22 20.01 -17.80
C PRO A 294 12.09 19.33 -18.86
N ASP A 295 13.13 18.60 -18.46
CA ASP A 295 13.81 17.71 -19.39
C ASP A 295 12.79 16.66 -19.90
N PRO A 296 12.45 16.62 -21.19
CA PRO A 296 11.31 15.87 -21.71
C PRO A 296 11.43 14.34 -21.57
N ASN A 297 12.61 13.81 -21.23
CA ASN A 297 12.90 12.38 -21.29
C ASN A 297 12.96 11.65 -19.94
N GLU A 298 13.07 12.34 -18.80
CA GLU A 298 13.54 11.65 -17.58
C GLU A 298 12.45 10.90 -16.80
N TYR A 299 11.15 11.17 -17.01
CA TYR A 299 10.12 10.72 -16.05
C TYR A 299 8.81 10.15 -16.63
N ARG A 300 8.68 10.06 -17.96
CA ARG A 300 7.34 10.04 -18.60
C ARG A 300 6.71 8.67 -18.78
N GLU A 301 7.47 7.72 -19.32
CA GLU A 301 6.98 6.37 -19.62
C GLU A 301 7.21 5.42 -18.45
N GLU A 302 8.26 5.67 -17.65
CA GLU A 302 8.63 4.82 -16.53
C GLU A 302 7.58 4.88 -15.41
N GLU A 303 7.11 6.07 -15.01
CA GLU A 303 6.12 6.23 -13.93
C GLU A 303 4.73 5.71 -14.36
N LEU A 304 4.35 5.91 -15.62
CA LEU A 304 3.12 5.36 -16.17
C LEU A 304 3.15 3.83 -16.17
N ALA A 305 4.26 3.27 -16.65
CA ALA A 305 4.45 1.83 -16.69
C ALA A 305 4.54 1.25 -15.28
N ARG A 306 5.11 1.98 -14.30
CA ARG A 306 5.09 1.60 -12.87
C ARG A 306 3.69 1.60 -12.29
N LEU A 307 2.87 2.62 -12.55
CA LEU A 307 1.47 2.64 -12.10
C LEU A 307 0.68 1.46 -12.68
N VAL A 308 0.78 1.24 -13.99
CA VAL A 308 0.14 0.08 -14.66
C VAL A 308 0.62 -1.22 -14.02
N LEU A 309 1.92 -1.32 -13.72
CA LEU A 309 2.49 -2.49 -13.09
C LEU A 309 1.89 -2.75 -11.70
N ILE A 310 1.86 -1.73 -10.85
CA ILE A 310 1.30 -1.81 -9.50
C ILE A 310 -0.18 -2.25 -9.56
N PHE A 311 -0.94 -1.78 -10.54
CA PHE A 311 -2.35 -2.17 -10.70
C PHE A 311 -2.56 -3.59 -11.24
N VAL A 312 -1.66 -4.05 -12.13
CA VAL A 312 -1.85 -5.32 -12.85
C VAL A 312 -1.23 -6.51 -12.09
N THR A 313 -0.19 -6.30 -11.28
CA THR A 313 0.40 -7.37 -10.46
C THR A 313 -0.17 -7.37 -9.05
N PRO A 314 -1.01 -8.36 -8.68
CA PRO A 314 -1.26 -8.60 -7.27
C PRO A 314 0.06 -9.03 -6.62
N ASP A 315 0.48 -8.31 -5.58
CA ASP A 315 1.73 -8.51 -4.83
C ASP A 315 3.00 -8.19 -5.65
N PRO A 316 3.24 -6.92 -6.04
CA PRO A 316 4.52 -6.53 -6.61
C PRO A 316 5.63 -6.91 -5.60
N PRO A 317 6.74 -7.54 -6.05
CA PRO A 317 7.79 -8.00 -5.15
C PRO A 317 8.32 -6.81 -4.34
N THR A 318 8.03 -6.80 -3.04
CA THR A 318 8.39 -5.74 -2.10
C THR A 318 9.92 -5.70 -1.97
N GLY A 319 10.55 -4.56 -2.27
CA GLY A 319 12.00 -4.36 -2.10
C GLY A 319 12.77 -3.69 -3.24
N VAL A 320 12.11 -3.01 -4.18
CA VAL A 320 12.75 -2.42 -5.39
C VAL A 320 13.22 -0.97 -5.19
N ASP A 321 13.33 -0.47 -3.95
CA ASP A 321 13.77 0.91 -3.65
C ASP A 321 15.27 1.17 -3.91
N SER A 322 15.98 0.23 -4.53
CA SER A 322 17.36 0.42 -4.94
C SER A 322 17.38 1.02 -6.35
N THR A 323 17.88 2.25 -6.49
CA THR A 323 18.13 3.03 -7.71
C THR A 323 19.05 2.37 -8.77
N SER A 324 19.24 1.05 -8.72
CA SER A 324 20.09 0.24 -9.61
C SER A 324 19.27 -0.55 -10.65
N THR A 325 17.99 -0.30 -10.81
CA THR A 325 16.99 -1.27 -11.33
C THR A 325 16.66 -1.22 -12.81
N GLY A 326 17.55 -0.76 -13.71
CA GLY A 326 17.28 -0.89 -15.16
C GLY A 326 17.06 -2.35 -15.62
N GLY A 327 17.66 -3.33 -14.93
CA GLY A 327 17.58 -4.75 -15.29
C GLY A 327 16.34 -5.50 -14.76
N ASP A 328 15.84 -5.13 -13.57
CA ASP A 328 14.74 -5.87 -12.93
C ASP A 328 13.38 -5.50 -13.50
N TRP A 329 13.20 -4.24 -13.94
CA TRP A 329 11.97 -3.80 -14.60
C TRP A 329 11.68 -4.56 -15.89
N ALA A 330 12.71 -4.81 -16.73
CA ALA A 330 12.54 -5.59 -17.96
C ALA A 330 12.08 -7.02 -17.70
N ALA A 331 12.54 -7.64 -16.60
CA ALA A 331 12.09 -8.97 -16.19
C ALA A 331 10.65 -8.97 -15.66
N LEU A 332 10.28 -7.93 -14.92
CA LEU A 332 8.93 -7.76 -14.37
C LEU A 332 7.89 -7.46 -15.46
N TYR A 333 8.18 -6.50 -16.35
CA TYR A 333 7.36 -6.24 -17.55
C TYR A 333 7.27 -7.46 -18.46
N GLY A 334 8.37 -8.20 -18.61
CA GLY A 334 8.37 -9.47 -19.35
C GLY A 334 7.42 -10.50 -18.73
N THR A 335 7.26 -10.50 -17.41
CA THR A 335 6.35 -11.43 -16.70
C THR A 335 4.88 -11.00 -16.88
N ILE A 336 4.58 -9.71 -16.77
CA ILE A 336 3.23 -9.18 -16.95
C ILE A 336 2.76 -9.29 -18.40
N ALA A 337 3.61 -8.91 -19.35
CA ALA A 337 3.29 -9.04 -20.77
C ALA A 337 3.04 -10.51 -21.14
N LYS A 338 3.77 -11.44 -20.52
CA LYS A 338 3.55 -12.87 -20.67
C LYS A 338 2.21 -13.31 -20.08
N ASP A 339 1.86 -12.91 -18.86
CA ASP A 339 0.62 -13.31 -18.21
C ASP A 339 -0.61 -12.71 -18.90
N ALA A 340 -0.53 -11.44 -19.32
CA ALA A 340 -1.54 -10.79 -20.15
C ALA A 340 -1.70 -11.47 -21.52
N LEU A 341 -0.59 -11.85 -22.18
CA LEU A 341 -0.63 -12.60 -23.43
C LEU A 341 -1.29 -13.96 -23.26
N LEU A 342 -0.99 -14.70 -22.19
CA LEU A 342 -1.63 -15.99 -21.88
C LEU A 342 -3.13 -15.83 -21.66
N LEU A 343 -3.55 -14.83 -20.87
CA LEU A 343 -4.96 -14.54 -20.59
C LEU A 343 -5.72 -14.16 -21.85
N ILE A 344 -5.15 -13.28 -22.70
CA ILE A 344 -5.76 -12.86 -23.96
C ILE A 344 -5.89 -14.05 -24.91
N LEU A 345 -4.84 -14.87 -25.05
CA LEU A 345 -4.89 -16.05 -25.91
C LEU A 345 -5.94 -17.06 -25.44
N GLU A 346 -6.09 -17.26 -24.13
CA GLU A 346 -7.12 -18.12 -23.55
C GLU A 346 -8.54 -17.56 -23.80
N GLY A 347 -8.74 -16.25 -23.59
CA GLY A 347 -9.99 -15.57 -23.91
C GLY A 347 -10.36 -15.64 -25.39
N ILE A 348 -9.38 -15.52 -26.29
CA ILE A 348 -9.58 -15.71 -27.74
C ILE A 348 -9.97 -17.16 -28.02
N VAL A 349 -9.27 -18.16 -27.46
CA VAL A 349 -9.61 -19.58 -27.65
C VAL A 349 -11.05 -19.88 -27.20
N GLN A 350 -11.49 -19.33 -26.07
CA GLN A 350 -12.84 -19.55 -25.55
C GLN A 350 -13.92 -18.80 -26.35
N SER A 351 -13.62 -17.60 -26.88
CA SER A 351 -14.59 -16.80 -27.65
C SER A 351 -14.66 -17.16 -29.14
N SER A 352 -13.69 -17.92 -29.66
CA SER A 352 -13.56 -18.22 -31.10
C SER A 352 -14.28 -19.48 -31.57
N ASP A 353 -15.23 -20.03 -30.80
CA ASP A 353 -16.00 -21.23 -31.20
C ASP A 353 -16.73 -21.06 -32.55
N ALA A 354 -17.10 -19.83 -32.89
CA ALA A 354 -17.72 -19.48 -34.17
C ALA A 354 -16.73 -19.33 -35.35
N PHE A 355 -15.42 -19.31 -35.09
CA PHE A 355 -14.37 -19.08 -36.08
C PHE A 355 -13.24 -20.13 -35.95
N PRO A 356 -13.42 -21.34 -36.50
CA PRO A 356 -12.49 -22.45 -36.34
C PRO A 356 -11.02 -22.14 -36.71
N PRO A 357 -10.71 -21.38 -37.79
CA PRO A 357 -9.33 -21.00 -38.11
C PRO A 357 -8.69 -20.13 -37.04
N LEU A 358 -9.46 -19.20 -36.45
CA LEU A 358 -8.98 -18.30 -35.39
C LEU A 358 -8.76 -19.07 -34.09
N LYS A 359 -9.70 -19.97 -33.72
CA LYS A 359 -9.54 -20.85 -32.56
C LYS A 359 -8.30 -21.74 -32.70
N SER A 360 -8.06 -22.30 -33.88
CA SER A 360 -6.87 -23.12 -34.15
C SER A 360 -5.57 -22.31 -34.03
N ALA A 361 -5.54 -21.08 -34.55
CA ALA A 361 -4.37 -20.20 -34.46
C ALA A 361 -4.09 -19.75 -33.01
N ALA A 362 -5.13 -19.33 -32.29
CA ALA A 362 -5.03 -18.93 -30.88
C ALA A 362 -4.62 -20.11 -29.99
N SER A 363 -5.17 -21.32 -30.22
CA SER A 363 -4.78 -22.53 -29.50
C SER A 363 -3.32 -22.92 -29.76
N GLY A 364 -2.84 -22.75 -30.99
CA GLY A 364 -1.44 -22.96 -31.34
C GLY A 364 -0.49 -21.97 -30.65
N LEU A 365 -0.83 -20.68 -30.64
CA LEU A 365 -0.06 -19.65 -29.94
C LEU A 365 -0.06 -19.86 -28.42
N LEU A 366 -1.20 -20.22 -27.84
CA LEU A 366 -1.31 -20.56 -26.42
C LEU A 366 -0.41 -21.74 -26.08
N PHE A 367 -0.42 -22.80 -26.90
CA PHE A 367 0.49 -23.94 -26.73
C PHE A 367 1.96 -23.54 -26.71
N PHE A 368 2.41 -22.67 -27.64
CA PHE A 368 3.80 -22.20 -27.66
C PHE A 368 4.14 -21.31 -26.47
N ALA A 369 3.23 -20.40 -26.06
CA ALA A 369 3.43 -19.53 -24.90
C ALA A 369 3.52 -20.35 -23.59
N THR A 370 2.59 -21.30 -23.38
CA THR A 370 2.62 -22.23 -22.24
C THR A 370 3.87 -23.11 -22.27
N SER A 371 4.30 -23.58 -23.44
CA SER A 371 5.50 -24.42 -23.56
C SER A 371 6.79 -23.63 -23.30
N ALA A 372 6.85 -22.37 -23.74
CA ALA A 372 7.95 -21.46 -23.42
C ALA A 372 8.00 -21.14 -21.91
N ASP A 373 6.85 -20.98 -21.27
CA ASP A 373 6.73 -20.80 -19.82
C ASP A 373 7.18 -22.04 -19.02
N LEU A 374 6.81 -23.25 -19.47
CA LEU A 374 7.32 -24.51 -18.92
C LEU A 374 8.84 -24.63 -19.08
N ALA A 375 9.40 -24.19 -20.21
CA ALA A 375 10.84 -24.22 -20.42
C ALA A 375 11.60 -23.19 -19.55
N SER A 376 11.01 -22.00 -19.33
CA SER A 376 11.61 -20.93 -18.54
C SER A 376 11.52 -21.18 -17.03
N SER A 377 10.37 -21.66 -16.53
CA SER A 377 10.13 -22.01 -15.12
C SER A 377 11.07 -23.10 -14.61
N ASN A 378 11.39 -24.09 -15.45
CA ASN A 378 12.37 -25.11 -15.08
C ASN A 378 13.78 -24.55 -14.85
N LYS A 379 14.18 -23.47 -15.54
CA LYS A 379 15.48 -22.81 -15.30
C LYS A 379 15.52 -22.17 -13.91
N LYS A 380 14.39 -21.60 -13.46
CA LYS A 380 14.24 -21.05 -12.11
C LYS A 380 14.29 -22.18 -11.07
N GLN A 381 13.51 -23.25 -11.26
CA GLN A 381 13.49 -24.41 -10.36
C GLN A 381 14.87 -25.06 -10.20
N ILE A 382 15.62 -25.28 -11.28
CA ILE A 382 17.00 -25.80 -11.22
C ILE A 382 17.90 -24.91 -10.36
N ARG A 383 17.83 -23.58 -10.52
CA ARG A 383 18.62 -22.64 -9.71
C ARG A 383 18.21 -22.68 -8.23
N ASP A 384 16.92 -22.75 -7.95
CA ASP A 384 16.40 -22.81 -6.58
C ASP A 384 16.81 -24.11 -5.87
N ILE A 385 16.82 -25.24 -6.59
CA ILE A 385 17.29 -26.52 -6.05
C ILE A 385 18.79 -26.44 -5.74
N HIS A 386 19.62 -25.91 -6.65
CA HIS A 386 21.05 -25.69 -6.37
C HIS A 386 21.26 -24.80 -5.13
N LYS A 387 20.47 -23.73 -4.96
CA LYS A 387 20.55 -22.85 -3.79
C LYS A 387 20.19 -23.61 -2.50
N ARG A 388 19.12 -24.42 -2.52
CA ARG A 388 18.69 -25.24 -1.38
C ARG A 388 19.74 -26.29 -1.02
N VAL A 389 20.29 -26.99 -2.02
CA VAL A 389 21.37 -27.98 -1.83
C VAL A 389 22.61 -27.32 -1.21
N ASN A 390 23.03 -26.16 -1.72
CA ASN A 390 24.17 -25.43 -1.16
C ASN A 390 23.93 -24.95 0.27
N SER A 391 22.72 -24.46 0.58
CA SER A 391 22.34 -24.06 1.93
C SER A 391 22.35 -25.25 2.89
N LEU A 392 21.83 -26.40 2.46
CA LEU A 392 21.80 -27.62 3.26
C LEU A 392 23.23 -28.14 3.51
N ALA A 393 24.08 -28.16 2.48
CA ALA A 393 25.49 -28.53 2.60
C ALA A 393 26.27 -27.60 3.54
N ALA A 394 25.99 -26.29 3.51
CA ALA A 394 26.59 -25.33 4.43
C ALA A 394 26.14 -25.59 5.89
N SER A 395 24.85 -25.81 6.13
CA SER A 395 24.34 -26.15 7.47
C SER A 395 24.93 -27.43 8.04
N LEU A 396 25.18 -28.43 7.19
CA LEU A 396 25.84 -29.68 7.60
C LEU A 396 27.33 -29.49 7.92
N ARG A 397 28.06 -28.66 7.14
CA ARG A 397 29.47 -28.35 7.42
C ARG A 397 29.64 -27.63 8.77
N CYS A 398 28.81 -26.63 9.06
CA CYS A 398 28.85 -25.93 10.34
C CYS A 398 28.64 -26.87 11.54
N GLY A 399 27.80 -27.90 11.40
CA GLY A 399 27.59 -28.88 12.46
C GLY A 399 28.74 -29.88 12.67
N ALA A 400 29.64 -30.03 11.68
CA ALA A 400 30.73 -31.01 11.71
C ALA A 400 32.07 -30.41 12.19
N GLU A 401 32.29 -29.11 12.05
CA GLU A 401 33.56 -28.45 12.39
C GLU A 401 33.73 -28.16 13.90
N ASP A 402 32.66 -28.15 14.70
CA ASP A 402 32.69 -27.76 16.11
C ASP A 402 33.16 -28.86 17.10
N GLY A 403 33.80 -29.93 16.64
CA GLY A 403 34.49 -30.91 17.50
C GLY A 403 33.61 -31.66 18.52
N SER A 404 32.29 -31.53 18.45
CA SER A 404 31.36 -32.22 19.34
C SER A 404 31.28 -33.71 19.01
N MET A 405 31.17 -34.57 20.04
CA MET A 405 31.02 -36.02 19.88
C MET A 405 29.64 -36.35 19.28
N LEU A 406 29.49 -36.18 17.97
CA LEU A 406 28.33 -36.63 17.23
C LEU A 406 28.21 -38.16 17.36
N SER A 407 27.05 -38.66 17.78
CA SER A 407 26.83 -40.11 17.91
C SER A 407 26.95 -40.81 16.54
N SER A 408 27.24 -42.11 16.51
CA SER A 408 27.36 -42.88 15.26
C SER A 408 26.09 -42.82 14.39
N ALA A 409 24.92 -42.64 15.00
CA ALA A 409 23.66 -42.45 14.30
C ALA A 409 23.60 -41.14 13.49
N HIS A 410 24.28 -40.09 13.95
CA HIS A 410 24.35 -38.80 13.25
C HIS A 410 25.29 -38.89 12.05
N HIS A 411 26.42 -39.57 12.21
CA HIS A 411 27.32 -39.86 11.08
C HIS A 411 26.61 -40.69 10.00
N ASN A 412 25.76 -41.65 10.40
CA ASN A 412 24.96 -42.42 9.45
C ASN A 412 23.90 -41.55 8.74
N ALA A 413 23.15 -40.73 9.47
CA ALA A 413 22.15 -39.83 8.89
C ALA A 413 22.77 -38.77 7.95
N ILE A 414 23.93 -38.21 8.32
CA ILE A 414 24.72 -37.29 7.48
C ILE A 414 25.26 -38.03 6.25
N GLY A 415 25.70 -39.28 6.40
CA GLY A 415 26.17 -40.12 5.30
C GLY A 415 25.08 -40.44 4.28
N VAL A 416 23.87 -40.79 4.74
CA VAL A 416 22.69 -41.01 3.88
C VAL A 416 22.32 -39.73 3.16
N LEU A 417 22.25 -38.60 3.87
CA LEU A 417 21.92 -37.30 3.27
C LEU A 417 22.96 -36.85 2.24
N ALA A 418 24.25 -37.09 2.49
CA ALA A 418 25.31 -36.79 1.54
C ALA A 418 25.22 -37.66 0.27
N ALA A 419 24.87 -38.93 0.41
CA ALA A 419 24.62 -39.82 -0.73
C ALA A 419 23.42 -39.36 -1.56
N ASP A 420 22.32 -38.96 -0.92
CA ASP A 420 21.13 -38.42 -1.59
C ASP A 420 21.43 -37.11 -2.33
N ILE A 421 22.22 -36.20 -1.73
CA ILE A 421 22.67 -34.96 -2.38
C ILE A 421 23.57 -35.25 -3.59
N SER A 422 24.43 -36.27 -3.51
CA SER A 422 25.28 -36.68 -4.63
C SER A 422 24.47 -37.27 -5.78
N ALA A 423 23.50 -38.16 -5.51
CA ALA A 423 22.59 -38.69 -6.53
C ALA A 423 21.79 -37.57 -7.21
N LEU A 424 21.26 -36.64 -6.40
CA LEU A 424 20.55 -35.47 -6.89
C LEU A 424 21.40 -34.59 -7.82
N LYS A 425 22.68 -34.43 -7.50
CA LYS A 425 23.62 -33.68 -8.35
C LYS A 425 23.79 -34.34 -9.72
N GLU A 426 23.89 -35.67 -9.76
CA GLU A 426 24.02 -36.42 -11.02
C GLU A 426 22.77 -36.30 -11.89
N ASP A 427 21.57 -36.38 -11.29
CA ASP A 427 20.29 -36.20 -12.01
C ASP A 427 20.16 -34.77 -12.58
N LEU A 428 20.55 -33.76 -11.80
CA LEU A 428 20.61 -32.37 -12.26
C LEU A 428 21.61 -32.19 -13.42
N GLU A 429 22.79 -32.80 -13.35
CA GLU A 429 23.78 -32.75 -14.41
C GLU A 429 23.26 -33.44 -15.69
N ALA A 430 22.56 -34.56 -15.57
CA ALA A 430 21.90 -35.25 -16.69
C ALA A 430 20.85 -34.36 -17.38
N ILE A 431 19.98 -33.70 -16.59
CA ILE A 431 18.98 -32.74 -17.09
C ILE A 431 19.68 -31.57 -17.82
N VAL A 432 20.77 -31.04 -17.26
CA VAL A 432 21.54 -29.94 -17.86
C VAL A 432 22.21 -30.36 -19.17
N LEU A 433 22.78 -31.57 -19.22
CA LEU A 433 23.42 -32.11 -20.42
C LEU A 433 22.40 -32.36 -21.54
N GLU A 434 21.23 -32.90 -21.23
CA GLU A 434 20.15 -33.11 -22.19
C GLU A 434 19.62 -31.78 -22.77
N ARG A 435 19.65 -30.72 -21.98
CA ARG A 435 19.24 -29.35 -22.35
C ARG A 435 20.20 -28.61 -23.27
N LYS A 436 21.35 -29.18 -23.66
CA LYS A 436 22.23 -28.59 -24.68
C LYS A 436 21.64 -28.67 -26.10
N SER A 437 20.69 -29.58 -26.34
CA SER A 437 19.96 -29.67 -27.61
C SER A 437 18.67 -28.83 -27.59
N ARG A 438 18.51 -27.91 -28.55
CA ARG A 438 17.36 -26.98 -28.62
C ARG A 438 16.01 -27.68 -28.79
N PHE A 439 15.94 -28.75 -29.58
CA PHE A 439 14.70 -29.49 -29.81
C PHE A 439 14.37 -30.46 -28.66
N ARG A 440 15.38 -31.13 -28.08
CA ARG A 440 15.15 -31.97 -26.88
C ARG A 440 14.73 -31.15 -25.67
N ARG A 441 15.27 -29.93 -25.52
CA ARG A 441 14.88 -28.99 -24.44
C ARG A 441 13.37 -28.73 -24.41
N PHE A 442 12.69 -28.75 -25.56
CA PHE A 442 11.25 -28.49 -25.64
C PHE A 442 10.41 -29.70 -25.22
N PHE A 443 10.71 -30.89 -25.74
CA PHE A 443 9.96 -32.12 -25.41
C PHE A 443 10.29 -32.67 -24.02
N SER A 444 11.54 -32.53 -23.57
CA SER A 444 11.97 -32.99 -22.25
C SER A 444 11.57 -32.03 -21.13
N ALA A 445 11.14 -30.79 -21.40
CA ALA A 445 10.79 -29.81 -20.36
C ALA A 445 9.65 -30.28 -19.42
N LYS A 446 8.64 -30.98 -19.95
CA LYS A 446 7.53 -31.50 -19.13
C LYS A 446 8.00 -32.65 -18.23
N ARG A 447 8.77 -33.59 -18.81
CA ARG A 447 9.40 -34.69 -18.07
C ARG A 447 10.37 -34.18 -17.00
N HIS A 448 11.22 -33.22 -17.36
CA HIS A 448 12.16 -32.57 -16.44
C HIS A 448 11.42 -31.84 -15.31
N ARG A 449 10.22 -31.29 -15.53
CA ARG A 449 9.42 -30.67 -14.46
C ARG A 449 8.97 -31.71 -13.45
N GLU A 450 8.50 -32.87 -13.90
CA GLU A 450 8.08 -33.98 -13.04
C GLU A 450 9.29 -34.55 -12.27
N GLU A 451 10.43 -34.74 -12.94
CA GLU A 451 11.70 -35.16 -12.32
C GLU A 451 12.21 -34.13 -11.29
N LEU A 452 12.15 -32.82 -11.60
CA LEU A 452 12.52 -31.76 -10.64
C LEU A 452 11.58 -31.67 -9.45
N GLN A 453 10.30 -31.98 -9.63
CA GLN A 453 9.33 -32.02 -8.53
C GLN A 453 9.57 -33.21 -7.60
N ASP A 454 9.87 -34.38 -8.15
CA ASP A 454 10.26 -35.57 -7.37
C ASP A 454 11.54 -35.30 -6.57
N ILE A 455 12.54 -34.70 -7.21
CA ILE A 455 13.77 -34.20 -6.57
C ILE A 455 13.48 -33.29 -5.37
N VAL A 456 12.57 -32.32 -5.52
CA VAL A 456 12.22 -31.39 -4.43
C VAL A 456 11.56 -32.16 -3.29
N GLN A 457 10.67 -33.10 -3.59
CA GLN A 457 9.99 -33.94 -2.61
C GLN A 457 10.98 -34.84 -1.85
N GLN A 458 11.95 -35.44 -2.54
CA GLN A 458 13.02 -36.23 -1.92
C GLN A 458 13.88 -35.37 -0.99
N MET A 459 14.26 -34.16 -1.42
CA MET A 459 15.04 -33.24 -0.59
C MET A 459 14.27 -32.78 0.66
N ASP A 460 12.97 -32.52 0.54
CA ASP A 460 12.12 -32.16 1.68
C ASP A 460 11.97 -33.32 2.66
N HIS A 461 11.85 -34.56 2.17
CA HIS A 461 11.84 -35.78 2.99
C HIS A 461 13.16 -35.99 3.74
N ALA A 462 14.29 -35.81 3.05
CA ALA A 462 15.63 -35.94 3.64
C ALA A 462 15.86 -34.87 4.73
N ARG A 463 15.44 -33.62 4.48
CA ARG A 463 15.48 -32.54 5.48
C ARG A 463 14.59 -32.83 6.70
N LEU A 464 13.39 -33.36 6.49
CA LEU A 464 12.48 -33.73 7.58
C LEU A 464 13.08 -34.83 8.45
N THR A 465 13.66 -35.85 7.84
CA THR A 465 14.35 -36.95 8.54
C THR A 465 15.53 -36.44 9.37
N TYR A 466 16.35 -35.56 8.79
CA TYR A 466 17.46 -34.92 9.51
C TYR A 466 16.96 -34.08 10.71
N THR A 467 15.96 -33.23 10.50
CA THR A 467 15.42 -32.37 11.57
C THR A 467 14.84 -33.20 12.72
N THR A 468 14.17 -34.31 12.39
CA THR A 468 13.63 -35.26 13.37
C THR A 468 14.73 -35.94 14.16
N ALA A 469 15.82 -36.37 13.50
CA ALA A 469 16.97 -36.97 14.16
C ALA A 469 17.65 -35.98 15.13
N VAL A 470 17.87 -34.73 14.72
CA VAL A 470 18.44 -33.67 15.55
C VAL A 470 17.54 -33.35 16.74
N ALA A 471 16.23 -33.23 16.54
CA ALA A 471 15.28 -33.00 17.63
C ALA A 471 15.28 -34.15 18.66
N THR A 472 15.33 -35.40 18.19
CA THR A 472 15.40 -36.58 19.04
C THR A 472 16.71 -36.62 19.84
N LEU A 473 17.83 -36.22 19.24
CA LEU A 473 19.10 -36.09 19.94
C LEU A 473 19.03 -35.03 21.03
N ASN A 474 18.54 -33.83 20.71
CA ASN A 474 18.43 -32.75 21.69
C ASN A 474 17.55 -33.18 22.87
N ALA A 475 16.46 -33.89 22.62
CA ALA A 475 15.64 -34.48 23.67
C ALA A 475 16.41 -35.51 24.51
N ALA A 476 17.17 -36.41 23.88
CA ALA A 476 17.97 -37.42 24.57
C ALA A 476 19.11 -36.81 25.40
N MET A 477 19.82 -35.81 24.87
CA MET A 477 20.86 -35.08 25.59
C MET A 477 20.30 -34.31 26.78
N ASN A 478 19.18 -33.60 26.60
CA ASN A 478 18.50 -32.92 27.70
C ASN A 478 18.06 -33.91 28.79
N ALA A 479 17.56 -35.09 28.42
CA ALA A 479 17.21 -36.15 29.36
C ALA A 479 18.44 -36.70 30.10
N GLN A 480 19.57 -36.90 29.42
CA GLN A 480 20.82 -37.34 30.05
C GLN A 480 21.41 -36.30 30.99
N VAL A 481 21.46 -35.03 30.57
CA VAL A 481 21.89 -33.90 31.41
C VAL A 481 21.01 -33.80 32.63
N LEU A 482 19.69 -33.87 32.46
CA LEU A 482 18.75 -33.85 33.58
C LEU A 482 18.96 -35.04 34.53
N ALA A 483 19.22 -36.24 34.01
CA ALA A 483 19.53 -37.41 34.82
C ALA A 483 20.84 -37.25 35.61
N HIS A 484 21.88 -36.68 34.99
CA HIS A 484 23.14 -36.35 35.66
C HIS A 484 22.97 -35.28 36.73
N VAL A 485 22.28 -34.19 36.41
CA VAL A 485 21.96 -33.13 37.38
C VAL A 485 21.23 -33.73 38.57
N ARG A 486 20.19 -34.55 38.35
CA ARG A 486 19.47 -35.24 39.42
C ARG A 486 20.38 -36.14 40.27
N ALA A 487 21.28 -36.90 39.64
CA ALA A 487 22.22 -37.76 40.35
C ALA A 487 23.23 -36.97 41.21
N VAL A 488 23.75 -35.84 40.68
CA VAL A 488 24.65 -34.94 41.40
C VAL A 488 23.92 -34.24 42.55
N THR A 489 22.71 -33.73 42.30
CA THR A 489 21.84 -33.12 43.32
C THR A 489 21.54 -34.10 44.46
N PHE A 490 21.25 -35.36 44.13
CA PHE A 490 21.05 -36.42 45.13
C PHE A 490 22.31 -36.71 45.95
N THR A 491 23.48 -36.86 45.30
CA THR A 491 24.75 -37.15 46.00
C THR A 491 25.26 -35.99 46.84
N MET A 492 25.01 -34.75 46.44
CA MET A 492 25.39 -33.55 47.21
C MET A 492 24.38 -33.21 48.33
N GLY A 493 23.29 -33.97 48.48
CA GLY A 493 22.26 -33.71 49.50
C GLY A 493 21.52 -32.37 49.33
N VAL A 494 21.66 -31.74 48.17
CA VAL A 494 21.02 -30.46 47.88
C VAL A 494 19.59 -30.76 47.47
N SER A 495 18.60 -30.34 48.27
CA SER A 495 17.20 -30.43 47.82
C SER A 495 17.00 -29.44 46.67
N PRO A 496 16.42 -29.85 45.52
CA PRO A 496 16.22 -28.93 44.40
C PRO A 496 15.37 -27.75 44.86
N MET A 497 15.97 -26.55 44.90
CA MET A 497 15.24 -25.33 45.22
C MET A 497 14.09 -25.19 44.22
N HIS A 498 12.87 -25.15 44.75
CA HIS A 498 11.68 -24.93 43.93
C HIS A 498 11.77 -23.52 43.34
N ALA A 499 11.66 -23.43 42.02
CA ALA A 499 11.65 -22.15 41.33
C ALA A 499 10.48 -21.31 41.90
N PRO A 500 10.74 -20.12 42.47
CA PRO A 500 9.70 -19.27 43.03
C PRO A 500 8.66 -18.96 41.95
N GLY A 501 7.42 -19.38 42.16
CA GLY A 501 6.31 -19.19 41.22
C GLY A 501 5.77 -20.46 40.57
N THR A 502 6.48 -21.60 40.68
CA THR A 502 5.88 -22.91 40.35
C THR A 502 5.08 -23.40 41.56
N ARG A 503 3.76 -23.23 41.53
CA ARG A 503 2.88 -23.84 42.54
C ARG A 503 3.15 -25.35 42.55
N PRO A 504 3.31 -25.98 43.73
CA PRO A 504 3.37 -27.42 43.83
C PRO A 504 2.12 -27.96 43.13
N VAL A 505 2.31 -28.72 42.05
CA VAL A 505 1.24 -29.61 41.59
C VAL A 505 1.10 -30.60 42.72
N GLU A 506 0.08 -30.38 43.56
CA GLU A 506 -0.36 -31.35 44.56
C GLU A 506 -0.33 -32.73 43.90
N ALA A 507 0.28 -33.69 44.58
CA ALA A 507 0.31 -35.07 44.18
C ALA A 507 -1.14 -35.55 44.00
N ALA A 508 -1.68 -35.38 42.80
CA ALA A 508 -2.80 -36.14 42.30
C ALA A 508 -2.27 -37.57 42.28
N SER A 509 -2.63 -38.30 43.33
CA SER A 509 -2.47 -39.74 43.45
C SER A 509 -2.86 -40.37 42.12
N PHE A 510 -1.87 -40.80 41.34
CA PHE A 510 -2.10 -41.67 40.19
C PHE A 510 -2.83 -42.91 40.73
N PRO A 511 -4.06 -43.19 40.28
CA PRO A 511 -4.71 -44.43 40.64
C PRO A 511 -3.97 -45.55 39.90
N PHE A 512 -3.14 -46.29 40.63
CA PHE A 512 -2.76 -47.64 40.22
C PHE A 512 -4.04 -48.50 40.25
N ALA A 513 -4.80 -48.45 39.15
CA ALA A 513 -5.78 -49.47 38.86
C ALA A 513 -4.99 -50.73 38.47
N SER A 514 -4.88 -51.65 39.43
CA SER A 514 -4.46 -53.02 39.18
C SER A 514 -5.40 -53.63 38.14
N SER A 515 -4.91 -53.83 36.92
CA SER A 515 -5.56 -54.66 35.93
C SER A 515 -5.52 -56.11 36.41
N ARG A 516 -6.59 -56.56 37.06
CA ARG A 516 -6.90 -57.98 37.20
C ARG A 516 -7.04 -58.56 35.79
N PHE A 517 -6.09 -59.38 35.38
CA PHE A 517 -6.27 -60.30 34.27
C PHE A 517 -7.27 -61.37 34.72
N GLU A 518 -8.45 -61.37 34.11
CA GLU A 518 -9.36 -62.51 34.13
C GLU A 518 -8.81 -63.55 33.15
N GLU A 519 -8.31 -64.65 33.71
CA GLU A 519 -7.91 -65.85 32.99
C GLU A 519 -9.18 -66.59 32.55
N VAL A 520 -9.54 -66.46 31.27
CA VAL A 520 -10.59 -67.28 30.65
C VAL A 520 -9.97 -68.58 30.20
N SER A 521 -10.24 -69.65 30.94
CA SER A 521 -9.93 -71.03 30.56
C SER A 521 -10.88 -71.49 29.46
N VAL A 522 -10.32 -72.10 28.40
CA VAL A 522 -11.01 -73.07 27.53
C VAL A 522 -10.33 -74.41 27.72
#